data_AF-A3ZTQ4-F1
#
_entry.id   AF-A3ZTQ4-F1
#
_cell.length_a   1.000
_cell.length_b   1.000
_cell.length_c   1.000
_cell.angle_alpha   90.00
_cell.angle_beta   90.00
_cell.angle_gamma   90.00
#
_symmetry.space_group_name_H-M   'P 1'
#
loop_
_entity.id
_entity.type
_entity.pdbx_description
1 polymer ?
#
loop_
_entity_poly.entity_id
_entity_poly.type
_entity_poly.pdbx_seq_one_letter_code
_entity_poly.pdbx_strand_id
1 'polypeptide(L)'
;MQKMILPLVLFCCISATAIAVAKNGKEKPKQPQGTFDIEMCSLGNGRWDAIRYNLVTGESTQMQEGAWVKIEPSNNLEDRTGAYRVKMTQTNQGRCAAILFDEDDGQSWHLNNGRWLPIAGP
;
A
#
# COMPACT_ATOMS: atom_id res chain seq x y z
N MET A 1 -64.40 -53.73 15.99
CA MET A 1 -63.16 -54.52 16.02
C MET A 1 -61.99 -53.58 16.25
N GLN A 2 -61.23 -53.85 17.30
CA GLN A 2 -60.10 -53.08 17.80
C GLN A 2 -58.85 -53.34 16.94
N LYS A 3 -58.15 -52.30 16.47
CA LYS A 3 -56.69 -52.34 16.18
C LYS A 3 -56.07 -50.95 16.39
N MET A 4 -55.25 -50.84 17.43
CA MET A 4 -54.19 -49.84 17.61
C MET A 4 -53.12 -50.02 16.53
N ILE A 5 -52.54 -48.95 15.96
CA ILE A 5 -51.10 -48.83 15.63
C ILE A 5 -50.63 -47.35 15.71
N LEU A 6 -49.60 -47.16 16.54
CA LEU A 6 -48.56 -46.12 16.75
C LEU A 6 -48.37 -44.89 15.80
N PRO A 7 -47.71 -43.81 16.30
CA PRO A 7 -47.55 -42.52 15.65
C PRO A 7 -46.35 -42.50 14.69
N LEU A 8 -46.52 -41.85 13.53
CA LEU A 8 -45.41 -41.52 12.64
C LEU A 8 -44.93 -40.10 13.01
N VAL A 9 -43.78 -40.02 13.66
CA VAL A 9 -43.10 -38.77 13.99
C VAL A 9 -42.69 -38.08 12.68
N LEU A 10 -43.34 -36.97 12.37
CA LEU A 10 -43.02 -36.12 11.23
C LEU A 10 -41.79 -35.26 11.59
N PHE A 11 -40.59 -35.78 11.35
CA PHE A 11 -39.37 -34.98 11.32
C PHE A 11 -39.35 -34.16 10.02
N CYS A 12 -40.05 -33.03 10.00
CA CYS A 12 -39.82 -32.01 8.98
C CYS A 12 -38.51 -31.31 9.32
N CYS A 13 -37.44 -31.68 8.60
CA CYS A 13 -36.17 -30.97 8.58
C CYS A 13 -36.43 -29.50 8.24
N ILE A 14 -36.30 -28.61 9.23
CA ILE A 14 -36.16 -27.18 8.97
C ILE A 14 -34.77 -27.02 8.36
N SER A 15 -34.72 -26.99 7.02
CA SER A 15 -33.50 -26.65 6.29
C SER A 15 -33.10 -25.23 6.66
N ALA A 16 -32.11 -25.10 7.55
CA ALA A 16 -31.43 -23.84 7.80
C ALA A 16 -30.68 -23.47 6.51
N THR A 17 -31.26 -22.57 5.72
CA THR A 17 -30.55 -21.88 4.66
C THR A 17 -29.56 -20.94 5.31
N ALA A 18 -28.31 -21.39 5.46
CA ALA A 18 -27.21 -20.49 5.73
C ALA A 18 -27.03 -19.59 4.50
N ILE A 19 -27.53 -18.35 4.59
CA ILE A 19 -27.18 -17.30 3.64
C ILE A 19 -25.71 -16.97 3.91
N ALA A 20 -24.81 -17.56 3.12
CA ALA A 20 -23.43 -17.13 3.09
C ALA A 20 -23.42 -15.69 2.55
N VAL A 21 -23.26 -14.71 3.44
CA VAL A 21 -22.92 -13.35 3.05
C VAL A 21 -21.53 -13.42 2.44
N ALA A 22 -21.46 -13.40 1.12
CA ALA A 22 -20.21 -13.21 0.40
C ALA A 22 -19.67 -11.82 0.78
N LYS A 23 -18.75 -11.78 1.75
CA LYS A 23 -17.89 -10.61 1.94
C LYS A 23 -17.06 -10.49 0.67
N ASN A 24 -17.48 -9.63 -0.25
CA ASN A 24 -16.63 -9.08 -1.31
C ASN A 24 -15.58 -8.17 -0.66
N GLY A 25 -14.70 -8.74 0.15
CA GLY A 25 -13.42 -8.12 0.44
C GLY A 25 -12.59 -8.31 -0.82
N LYS A 26 -12.35 -7.24 -1.57
CA LYS A 26 -11.22 -7.23 -2.51
C LYS A 26 -9.99 -7.54 -1.67
N GLU A 27 -9.53 -8.80 -1.69
CA GLU A 27 -8.23 -9.15 -1.14
C GLU A 27 -7.22 -8.26 -1.86
N LYS A 28 -6.59 -7.33 -1.13
CA LYS A 28 -5.45 -6.61 -1.67
C LYS A 28 -4.43 -7.67 -2.09
N PRO A 29 -3.95 -7.67 -3.36
CA PRO A 29 -3.00 -8.66 -3.80
C PRO A 29 -1.83 -8.70 -2.80
N LYS A 30 -1.44 -9.90 -2.36
CA LYS A 30 -0.25 -10.09 -1.53
C LYS A 30 0.92 -9.46 -2.28
N GLN A 31 1.45 -8.35 -1.75
CA GLN A 31 2.61 -7.69 -2.34
C GLN A 31 3.79 -8.66 -2.32
N PRO A 32 4.52 -8.84 -3.43
CA PRO A 32 5.66 -9.75 -3.47
C PRO A 32 6.73 -9.34 -2.44
N GLN A 33 7.38 -10.32 -1.80
CA GLN A 33 8.55 -10.06 -0.96
C GLN A 33 9.74 -9.70 -1.85
N GLY A 34 10.50 -8.66 -1.48
CA GLY A 34 11.68 -8.18 -2.23
C GLY A 34 11.44 -6.95 -3.13
N THR A 35 10.32 -6.24 -2.97
CA THR A 35 9.94 -5.11 -3.83
C THR A 35 10.38 -3.75 -3.29
N PHE A 36 11.25 -3.67 -2.28
CA PHE A 36 11.59 -2.39 -1.65
C PHE A 36 13.07 -2.05 -1.81
N ASP A 37 13.33 -0.77 -2.03
CA ASP A 37 14.67 -0.17 -2.01
C ASP A 37 14.69 1.05 -1.06
N ILE A 38 15.88 1.53 -0.71
CA ILE A 38 16.08 2.68 0.18
C ILE A 38 17.07 3.65 -0.45
N GLU A 39 16.63 4.90 -0.61
CA GLU A 39 17.51 6.01 -0.93
C GLU A 39 17.83 6.79 0.36
N MET A 40 19.10 7.18 0.53
CA MET A 40 19.59 7.85 1.73
C MET A 40 20.32 9.14 1.38
N CYS A 41 20.19 10.14 2.23
CA CYS A 41 20.84 11.44 2.10
C CYS A 41 21.47 11.84 3.43
N SER A 42 22.77 12.11 3.44
CA SER A 42 23.47 12.57 4.64
C SER A 42 23.13 14.03 4.93
N LEU A 43 22.71 14.31 6.16
CA LEU A 43 22.39 15.66 6.64
C LEU A 43 23.59 16.36 7.29
N GLY A 44 24.70 15.63 7.48
CA GLY A 44 25.87 16.06 8.25
C GLY A 44 25.84 15.60 9.71
N ASN A 45 27.01 15.57 10.37
CA ASN A 45 27.18 15.18 11.77
C ASN A 45 26.58 13.80 12.11
N GLY A 46 26.71 12.84 11.20
CA GLY A 46 26.17 11.48 11.37
C GLY A 46 24.65 11.36 11.27
N ARG A 47 23.93 12.46 10.98
CA ARG A 47 22.49 12.45 10.73
C ARG A 47 22.20 12.06 9.28
N TRP A 48 21.13 11.31 9.10
CA TRP A 48 20.65 10.84 7.81
C TRP A 48 19.17 11.14 7.65
N ASP A 49 18.75 11.35 6.41
CA ASP A 49 17.37 11.23 5.95
C ASP A 49 17.31 10.02 5.01
N ALA A 50 16.18 9.32 4.99
CA ALA A 50 16.02 8.12 4.19
C ALA A 50 14.57 7.94 3.75
N ILE A 51 14.40 7.47 2.52
CA ILE A 51 13.11 7.07 1.97
C ILE A 51 13.21 5.62 1.55
N ARG A 52 12.37 4.78 2.15
CA ARG A 52 12.12 3.41 1.65
C ARG A 52 10.91 3.45 0.73
N TYR A 53 11.00 2.80 -0.43
CA TYR A 53 9.94 2.84 -1.42
C TYR A 53 9.76 1.50 -2.13
N ASN A 54 8.55 1.24 -2.61
CA ASN A 54 8.22 0.05 -3.39
C ASN A 54 8.60 0.28 -4.86
N LEU A 55 9.41 -0.61 -5.42
CA LEU A 55 9.90 -0.60 -6.80
C LEU A 55 8.77 -0.79 -7.84
N VAL A 56 7.60 -1.28 -7.43
CA VAL A 56 6.47 -1.60 -8.33
C VAL A 56 5.31 -0.62 -8.18
N THR A 57 5.02 -0.14 -6.96
CA THR A 57 3.84 0.71 -6.69
C THR A 57 4.19 2.16 -6.35
N GLY A 58 5.47 2.46 -6.10
CA GLY A 58 5.89 3.79 -5.63
C GLY A 58 5.47 4.11 -4.18
N GLU A 59 4.78 3.18 -3.49
CA GLU A 59 4.43 3.34 -2.08
C GLU A 59 5.69 3.60 -1.25
N SER A 60 5.70 4.69 -0.49
CA SER A 60 6.91 5.22 0.13
C SER A 60 6.71 5.52 1.61
N THR A 61 7.79 5.37 2.39
CA THR A 61 7.87 5.77 3.80
C THR A 61 9.17 6.53 4.04
N GLN A 62 9.12 7.64 4.77
CA GLN A 62 10.27 8.43 5.18
C GLN A 62 10.70 8.04 6.61
N MET A 63 12.01 8.04 6.87
CA MET A 63 12.53 7.93 8.22
C MET A 63 12.32 9.25 8.98
N GLN A 64 11.54 9.22 10.05
CA GLN A 64 11.33 10.34 10.96
C GLN A 64 11.44 9.84 12.40
N GLU A 65 12.32 10.45 13.19
CA GLU A 65 12.49 10.16 14.63
C GLU A 65 12.68 8.66 14.96
N GLY A 66 13.36 7.92 14.07
CA GLY A 66 13.60 6.48 14.24
C GLY A 66 12.44 5.57 13.82
N ALA A 67 11.38 6.13 13.23
CA ALA A 67 10.25 5.39 12.67
C ALA A 67 10.10 5.61 11.16
N TRP A 68 9.46 4.67 10.48
CA TRP A 68 9.05 4.82 9.09
C TRP A 68 7.64 5.43 9.04
N VAL A 69 7.55 6.68 8.61
CA VAL A 69 6.28 7.41 8.46
C VAL A 69 5.86 7.37 7.00
N LYS A 70 4.58 7.07 6.75
CA LYS A 70 4.04 7.00 5.39
C LYS A 70 4.17 8.34 4.67
N ILE A 71 4.62 8.30 3.42
CA ILE A 71 4.49 9.42 2.49
C ILE A 71 3.19 9.20 1.72
N GLU A 72 2.30 10.19 1.76
CA GLU A 72 1.03 10.10 1.05
C GLU A 72 1.25 10.20 -0.47
N PRO A 73 0.64 9.32 -1.28
CA PRO A 73 0.69 9.46 -2.73
C PRO A 73 -0.16 10.66 -3.17
N SER A 74 0.10 11.17 -4.37
CA SER A 74 -0.90 11.96 -5.10
C SER A 74 -1.95 11.06 -5.74
N ASN A 75 -3.09 11.63 -6.11
CA ASN A 75 -4.19 10.89 -6.76
C ASN A 75 -3.74 10.17 -8.04
N ASN A 76 -2.76 10.70 -8.77
CA ASN A 76 -2.24 10.08 -9.98
C ASN A 76 -1.14 9.04 -9.72
N LEU A 77 -0.78 8.74 -8.47
CA LEU A 77 0.20 7.70 -8.10
C LEU A 77 -0.47 6.50 -7.43
N GLU A 78 -1.55 6.72 -6.67
CA GLU A 78 -2.15 5.71 -5.76
C GLU A 78 -2.53 4.37 -6.44
N ASP A 79 -2.97 4.43 -7.70
CA ASP A 79 -3.42 3.24 -8.46
C ASP A 79 -2.44 2.84 -9.57
N ARG A 80 -1.22 3.37 -9.57
CA ARG A 80 -0.22 3.07 -10.60
C ARG A 80 0.68 1.90 -10.23
N THR A 81 1.09 1.18 -11.25
CA THR A 81 2.19 0.22 -11.21
C THR A 81 3.19 0.56 -12.30
N GLY A 82 4.48 0.47 -12.00
CA GLY A 82 5.56 0.74 -12.93
C GLY A 82 6.91 0.32 -12.36
N ALA A 83 8.00 0.79 -12.93
CA ALA A 83 9.35 0.60 -12.40
C ALA A 83 9.81 1.87 -11.67
N TYR A 84 9.64 1.93 -10.36
CA TYR A 84 9.88 3.15 -9.60
C TYR A 84 11.30 3.29 -9.09
N ARG A 85 11.79 4.54 -9.07
CA ARG A 85 13.05 4.93 -8.44
C ARG A 85 12.93 6.23 -7.66
N VAL A 86 13.61 6.30 -6.51
CA VAL A 86 13.77 7.53 -5.74
C VAL A 86 15.20 8.05 -5.89
N LYS A 87 15.33 9.38 -5.97
CA LYS A 87 16.59 10.10 -5.84
C LYS A 87 16.49 11.15 -4.77
N MET A 88 17.49 11.21 -3.91
CA MET A 88 17.60 12.22 -2.87
C MET A 88 18.86 13.05 -3.05
N THR A 89 18.77 14.35 -2.78
CA THR A 89 19.91 15.25 -2.77
C THR A 89 19.83 16.21 -1.60
N GLN A 90 20.97 16.52 -0.99
CA GLN A 90 21.03 17.60 -0.03
C GLN A 90 20.86 18.93 -0.79
N THR A 91 19.89 19.75 -0.38
CA THR A 91 19.63 21.06 -1.01
C THR A 91 20.21 22.20 -0.20
N ASN A 92 20.16 22.08 1.13
CA ASN A 92 20.76 22.99 2.10
C ASN A 92 21.26 22.17 3.29
N GLN A 93 22.07 22.79 4.16
CA GLN A 93 22.50 22.14 5.39
C GLN A 93 21.28 21.63 6.19
N GLY A 94 21.30 20.34 6.53
CA GLY A 94 20.21 19.71 7.28
C GLY A 94 18.91 19.44 6.49
N ARG A 95 18.87 19.63 5.16
CA ARG A 95 17.68 19.38 4.35
C ARG A 95 17.99 18.62 3.05
N CYS A 96 17.20 17.58 2.78
CA CYS A 96 17.20 16.87 1.51
C CYS A 96 15.93 17.18 0.71
N ALA A 97 16.05 17.17 -0.61
CA ALA A 97 14.92 17.06 -1.53
C ALA A 97 14.90 15.65 -2.09
N ALA A 98 13.72 15.19 -2.50
CA ALA A 98 13.53 13.88 -3.09
C ALA A 98 12.63 13.97 -4.33
N ILE A 99 12.97 13.16 -5.33
CA ILE A 99 12.19 12.92 -6.53
C ILE A 99 11.88 11.42 -6.58
N LEU A 100 10.62 11.08 -6.78
CA LEU A 100 10.17 9.76 -7.22
C LEU A 100 9.91 9.85 -8.71
N PHE A 101 10.33 8.87 -9.49
CA PHE A 101 9.97 8.79 -10.90
C PHE A 101 9.70 7.35 -11.32
N ASP A 102 8.78 7.22 -12.25
CA ASP A 102 8.43 5.99 -12.95
C ASP A 102 9.39 5.85 -14.15
N GLU A 103 10.23 4.81 -14.15
CA GLU A 103 11.20 4.55 -15.20
C GLU A 103 10.52 4.10 -16.50
N ASP A 104 9.26 3.65 -16.45
CA ASP A 104 8.53 3.18 -17.63
C ASP A 104 8.07 4.34 -18.54
N ASP A 105 7.59 5.45 -17.97
CA ASP A 105 7.07 6.58 -18.73
C ASP A 105 7.69 7.95 -18.38
N GLY A 106 8.57 8.00 -17.39
CA GLY A 106 9.25 9.21 -16.94
C GLY A 106 8.38 10.14 -16.09
N GLN A 107 7.12 9.80 -15.79
CA GLN A 107 6.31 10.59 -14.89
C GLN A 107 7.01 10.69 -13.53
N SER A 108 7.09 11.92 -13.01
CA SER A 108 7.86 12.22 -11.82
C SER A 108 7.04 12.96 -10.77
N TRP A 109 7.47 12.87 -9.51
CA TRP A 109 6.89 13.52 -8.36
C TRP A 109 7.99 14.06 -7.46
N HIS A 110 7.76 15.21 -6.82
CA HIS A 110 8.64 15.74 -5.79
C HIS A 110 8.02 15.59 -4.40
N LEU A 111 8.85 15.34 -3.39
CA LEU A 111 8.37 15.24 -2.01
C LEU A 111 8.11 16.63 -1.45
N ASN A 112 6.91 16.86 -0.92
CA ASN A 112 6.57 18.08 -0.20
C ASN A 112 5.60 17.76 0.96
N ASN A 113 5.95 18.18 2.18
CA ASN A 113 5.12 18.01 3.38
C ASN A 113 4.55 16.59 3.55
N GLY A 114 5.40 15.57 3.40
CA GLY A 114 5.01 14.16 3.57
C GLY A 114 4.11 13.63 2.45
N ARG A 115 4.05 14.29 1.29
CA ARG A 115 3.27 13.86 0.13
C ARG A 115 4.09 13.94 -1.16
N TRP A 116 3.90 12.97 -2.04
CA TRP A 116 4.36 13.06 -3.42
C TRP A 116 3.45 13.98 -4.23
N LEU A 117 4.01 15.03 -4.83
CA LEU A 117 3.30 15.96 -5.70
C LEU A 117 3.80 15.82 -7.14
N PRO A 118 2.91 15.73 -8.14
CA PRO A 118 3.30 15.50 -9.52
C PRO A 118 4.12 16.67 -10.05
N ILE A 119 5.20 16.34 -10.75
CA ILE A 119 5.94 17.29 -11.57
C ILE A 119 5.31 17.20 -12.96
N ALA A 120 4.81 18.33 -13.46
CA ALA A 120 4.33 18.38 -14.83
C ALA A 120 5.48 18.05 -15.78
N GLY A 121 5.24 17.14 -16.72
CA GLY A 121 6.14 16.97 -17.86
C GLY A 121 6.18 18.25 -18.71
N PRO A 122 7.19 18.38 -19.59
CA PRO A 122 7.16 19.40 -20.64
C PRO A 122 5.91 19.30 -21.53
#